data_AF-A0A5V0IVK0-F1
#
_entry.id   AF-A0A5V0IVK0-F1
#
_cell.length_a   1.000
_cell.length_b   1.000
_cell.length_c   1.000
_cell.angle_alpha   90.00
_cell.angle_beta   90.00
_cell.angle_gamma   90.00
#
_symmetry.space_group_name_H-M   'P 1'
#
loop_
_entity.id
_entity.type
_entity.pdbx_description
1 polymer ?
#
loop_
_entity_poly.entity_id
_entity_poly.type
_entity_poly.pdbx_seq_one_letter_code
_entity_poly.pdbx_strand_id
1 'polypeptide(L)' 'MNKQRIFVAGHRGMVGSAIVRQLAQRGDVELV' A
#
# COMPACT_ATOMS: atom_id res chain seq x y z
N MET A 1 3.98 12.48 -13.28
CA MET A 1 4.85 11.51 -12.60
C MET A 1 4.09 10.19 -12.51
N ASN A 2 4.65 9.08 -13.00
CA ASN A 2 3.96 7.79 -13.00
C ASN A 2 4.01 7.18 -11.60
N LYS A 3 2.88 7.08 -10.90
CA LYS A 3 2.83 6.45 -9.56
C LYS A 3 2.93 4.93 -9.69
N GLN A 4 3.60 4.30 -8.74
CA GLN A 4 3.69 2.84 -8.70
C GLN A 4 2.40 2.26 -8.11
N ARG A 5 1.72 1.41 -8.87
CA ARG A 5 0.49 0.73 -8.43
C ARG A 5 0.81 -0.51 -7.64
N ILE A 6 0.25 -0.64 -6.44
CA ILE A 6 0.53 -1.74 -5.52
C ILE A 6 -0.78 -2.32 -4.97
N PHE A 7 -0.98 -3.63 -5.18
CA PHE A 7 -2.05 -4.41 -4.58
C PHE A 7 -1.51 -5.20 -3.38
N VAL A 8 -2.20 -5.15 -2.24
CA VAL A 8 -1.84 -5.91 -1.03
C VAL A 8 -2.89 -6.99 -0.76
N ALA A 9 -2.60 -8.22 -1.19
CA ALA A 9 -3.39 -9.38 -0.83
C ALA A 9 -3.34 -9.61 0.69
N GLY A 10 -4.47 -9.98 1.30
CA GLY A 10 -4.53 -10.25 2.75
C GLY A 10 -4.33 -9.01 3.64
N HIS A 11 -4.61 -7.79 3.14
CA HIS A 11 -4.39 -6.52 3.86
C HIS A 11 -5.14 -6.38 5.19
N ARG A 12 -6.10 -7.27 5.51
CA ARG A 12 -6.82 -7.28 6.79
C ARG A 12 -6.04 -7.92 7.95
N GLY A 13 -4.95 -8.63 7.65
CA GLY A 13 -4.09 -9.22 8.68
C GLY A 13 -3.19 -8.20 9.38
N MET A 14 -2.49 -8.65 10.42
CA MET A 14 -1.54 -7.81 11.17
C MET A 14 -0.47 -7.18 10.25
N VAL A 15 0.13 -7.99 9.38
CA VAL A 15 1.20 -7.54 8.46
C VAL A 15 0.63 -6.73 7.30
N GLY A 16 -0.44 -7.23 6.66
CA GLY A 16 -1.05 -6.57 5.52
C GLY A 16 -1.55 -5.15 5.85
N SER A 17 -2.17 -4.97 7.02
CA SER A 17 -2.63 -3.65 7.46
C SER A 17 -1.46 -2.71 7.78
N ALA A 18 -0.34 -3.22 8.30
CA ALA A 18 0.87 -2.44 8.53
C ALA A 18 1.50 -1.95 7.23
N ILE A 19 1.58 -2.82 6.22
CA ILE A 19 2.08 -2.48 4.89
C ILE A 19 1.21 -1.39 4.26
N VAL A 20 -0.12 -1.54 4.30
CA VAL A 20 -1.05 -0.51 3.77
C VAL A 20 -0.86 0.84 4.46
N ARG A 21 -0.72 0.89 5.79
CA ARG A 21 -0.48 2.16 6.52
C ARG A 21 0.81 2.85 6.09
N GLN A 22 1.89 2.09 5.90
CA GLN A 22 3.18 2.63 5.48
C GLN A 22 3.15 3.11 4.02
N LEU A 23 2.56 2.31 3.12
CA LEU A 23 2.43 2.69 1.71
C LEU A 23 1.51 3.90 1.52
N ALA A 24 0.44 4.04 2.31
CA ALA A 24 -0.46 5.18 2.23
C ALA A 24 0.20 6.53 2.56
N GLN A 25 1.35 6.53 3.26
CA GLN A 25 2.11 7.75 3.57
C GLN A 25 3.06 8.17 2.45
N ARG A 26 3.26 7.31 1.44
CA ARG A 26 4.18 7.55 0.33
C ARG A 26 3.47 8.30 -0.81
N GLY A 27 4.07 9.40 -1.28
CA GLY A 27 3.52 10.20 -2.38
C GLY A 27 3.69 9.60 -3.77
N ASP A 28 4.57 8.61 -3.91
CA ASP A 28 4.95 7.97 -5.17
C ASP A 28 4.19 6.68 -5.48
N VAL A 29 3.28 6.25 -4.59
CA VAL A 29 2.50 5.02 -4.75
C VAL A 29 1.01 5.30 -4.90
N GLU A 30 0.33 4.38 -5.58
CA GLU A 30 -1.13 4.28 -5.68
C GLU A 30 -1.52 2.88 -5.19
N LEU A 31 -2.25 2.80 -4.09
CA LEU A 31 -2.80 1.53 -3.61
C LEU A 31 -4.03 1.18 -4.45
N VAL A 32 -4.04 -0.02 -5.03
CA VAL A 32 -5.11 -0.57 -5.89
C VAL A 32 -5.70 -1.84 -5.31
#